data_AF-A0A537FH09-F1
#
_entry.id   AF-A0A537FH09-F1
#
_cell.length_a   1.000
_cell.length_b   1.000
_cell.length_c   1.000
_cell.angle_alpha   90.00
_cell.angle_beta   90.00
_cell.angle_gamma   90.00
#
_symmetry.space_group_name_H-M   'P 1'
#
loop_
_entity.id
_entity.type
_entity.pdbx_description
1 polymer ?
#
loop_
_entity_poly.entity_id
_entity_poly.type
_entity_poly.pdbx_seq_one_letter_code
_entity_poly.pdbx_strand_id
1 'polypeptide(L)'
;MSVLLAAFGGLVIYYSVQLQDYNRLQTQFRDLASQNLALQNQVQKLKIQNANPTLKMWNSCNGPCNMSPGNWRVGGVPDTFDYNVSFTSTVPVSVYVLTFSQYVQFANCAGQISCVTGGFTQYGPTMSLPGSVFTLAEGCSAYVAVFQSATTGVISPDVSVTYNPSSTVTGACM
;
A
#
# COMPACT_ATOMS: atom_id res chain seq x y z
N MET A 1 -28.74 -58.45 -42.00
CA MET A 1 -28.28 -58.11 -40.63
C MET A 1 -27.38 -56.86 -40.64
N SER A 2 -27.70 -55.84 -41.45
CA SER A 2 -26.82 -54.68 -41.68
C SER A 2 -27.50 -53.33 -41.45
N VAL A 3 -28.83 -53.31 -41.30
CA VAL A 3 -29.62 -52.08 -41.08
C VAL A 3 -29.75 -51.76 -39.59
N LEU A 4 -29.79 -52.78 -38.71
CA LEU A 4 -29.84 -52.56 -37.26
C LEU A 4 -28.55 -51.95 -36.70
N LEU A 5 -27.36 -52.32 -37.20
CA LEU A 5 -26.08 -51.77 -36.73
C LEU A 5 -25.93 -50.26 -37.02
N ALA A 6 -26.45 -49.79 -38.15
CA ALA A 6 -26.41 -48.37 -38.53
C ALA A 6 -27.33 -47.51 -37.66
N ALA A 7 -28.51 -48.04 -37.29
CA ALA A 7 -29.46 -47.35 -36.42
C ALA A 7 -28.93 -47.19 -34.98
N PHE A 8 -28.29 -48.22 -34.42
CA PHE A 8 -27.67 -48.13 -33.10
C PHE A 8 -26.43 -47.21 -33.09
N GLY A 9 -25.59 -47.27 -34.12
CA GLY A 9 -24.43 -46.39 -34.25
C GLY A 9 -24.82 -44.90 -34.35
N GLY A 10 -25.86 -44.57 -35.13
CA GLY A 10 -26.34 -43.20 -35.28
C GLY A 10 -26.95 -42.61 -34.00
N LEU A 11 -27.72 -43.41 -33.24
CA LEU A 11 -28.29 -42.98 -31.95
C LEU A 11 -27.20 -42.69 -30.91
N VAL A 12 -26.19 -43.56 -30.80
CA VAL A 12 -25.08 -43.38 -29.85
C VAL A 12 -24.24 -42.14 -30.17
N ILE A 13 -24.01 -41.85 -31.46
CA ILE A 13 -23.30 -40.64 -31.90
C ILE A 13 -24.13 -39.38 -31.63
N TYR A 14 -25.44 -39.42 -31.87
CA TYR A 14 -26.31 -38.26 -31.62
C TYR A 14 -26.32 -37.86 -30.13
N TYR A 15 -26.46 -38.84 -29.22
CA TYR A 15 -26.41 -38.56 -27.79
C TYR A 15 -25.05 -38.06 -27.32
N SER A 16 -23.93 -38.58 -27.85
CA SER A 16 -22.60 -38.16 -27.44
C SER A 16 -22.28 -36.72 -27.87
N VAL A 17 -22.70 -36.31 -29.06
CA VAL A 17 -22.61 -34.91 -29.52
C VAL A 17 -23.46 -33.99 -28.65
N GLN A 18 -24.71 -34.39 -28.35
CA GLN A 18 -25.61 -33.60 -27.50
C GLN A 18 -25.08 -33.44 -26.06
N LEU A 19 -24.43 -34.47 -25.50
CA LEU A 19 -23.74 -34.42 -24.20
C LEU A 19 -22.50 -33.52 -24.24
N GLN A 20 -21.74 -33.54 -25.33
CA GLN A 20 -20.58 -32.66 -25.51
C GLN A 20 -21.01 -31.19 -25.57
N ASP A 21 -22.06 -30.87 -26.31
CA ASP A 21 -22.61 -29.51 -26.39
C ASP A 21 -23.16 -29.04 -25.04
N TYR A 22 -23.84 -29.92 -24.29
CA TYR A 22 -24.30 -29.60 -22.94
C TYR A 22 -23.15 -29.30 -21.98
N ASN A 23 -22.10 -30.11 -21.99
CA ASN A 23 -20.91 -29.92 -21.15
C ASN A 23 -20.14 -28.64 -21.54
N ARG A 24 -20.07 -28.34 -22.85
CA ARG A 24 -19.47 -27.10 -23.35
C ARG A 24 -20.26 -25.88 -22.90
N LEU A 25 -21.60 -25.92 -23.00
CA LEU A 25 -22.46 -24.83 -22.55
C LEU A 25 -22.37 -24.61 -21.04
N GLN A 26 -22.36 -25.68 -20.24
CA GLN A 26 -22.15 -25.57 -18.79
C GLN A 26 -20.79 -24.94 -18.45
N THR A 27 -19.74 -25.33 -19.18
CA THR A 27 -18.39 -24.77 -18.99
C THR A 27 -18.38 -23.27 -19.33
N GLN A 28 -18.97 -22.89 -20.45
CA GLN A 28 -19.12 -21.47 -20.83
C GLN A 28 -19.89 -20.66 -19.80
N PHE A 29 -20.96 -21.22 -19.22
CA PHE A 29 -21.73 -20.53 -18.18
C PHE A 29 -20.92 -20.35 -16.89
N ARG A 30 -20.15 -21.37 -16.48
CA ARG A 30 -19.26 -21.28 -15.31
C ARG A 30 -18.14 -20.26 -15.53
N ASP A 31 -17.53 -20.27 -16.71
CA ASP A 31 -16.49 -19.32 -17.07
C ASP A 31 -17.03 -17.89 -17.08
N LEU A 32 -18.21 -17.67 -17.68
CA LEU A 32 -18.86 -16.37 -17.71
C LEU A 32 -19.28 -15.90 -16.30
N ALA A 33 -19.76 -16.80 -15.45
CA ALA A 33 -20.08 -16.47 -14.05
C ALA A 33 -18.82 -16.08 -13.26
N SER A 34 -17.72 -16.81 -13.45
CA SER A 34 -16.42 -16.52 -12.84
C SER A 34 -15.87 -15.16 -13.30
N GLN A 35 -15.94 -14.88 -14.60
CA GLN A 35 -15.52 -13.59 -15.17
C GLN A 35 -16.36 -12.44 -14.65
N ASN A 36 -17.68 -12.60 -14.57
CA ASN A 36 -18.57 -11.57 -14.01
C ASN A 36 -18.24 -11.28 -12.53
N LEU A 37 -17.96 -12.31 -11.74
CA LEU A 37 -17.55 -12.14 -10.35
C LEU A 37 -16.21 -11.40 -10.24
N ALA A 38 -15.22 -11.78 -11.04
CA ALA A 38 -13.92 -11.11 -11.08
C ALA A 38 -14.06 -9.63 -11.47
N LEU A 39 -14.88 -9.33 -12.47
CA LEU A 39 -15.13 -7.96 -12.92
C LEU A 39 -15.85 -7.14 -11.84
N GLN A 40 -16.86 -7.71 -11.17
CA GLN A 40 -17.54 -7.05 -10.05
C GLN A 40 -16.57 -6.72 -8.91
N ASN A 41 -15.67 -7.65 -8.56
CA ASN A 41 -14.62 -7.42 -7.56
C ASN A 41 -13.67 -6.29 -7.98
N GLN A 42 -13.27 -6.23 -9.25
CA GLN A 42 -12.44 -5.14 -9.77
C GLN A 42 -13.16 -3.79 -9.71
N VAL A 43 -14.44 -3.74 -10.10
CA VAL A 43 -15.25 -2.51 -10.03
C VAL A 43 -15.39 -2.03 -8.58
N GLN A 44 -15.64 -2.94 -7.64
CA GLN A 44 -15.69 -2.57 -6.21
C GLN A 44 -14.36 -2.04 -5.71
N LYS A 45 -13.24 -2.68 -6.05
CA LYS A 45 -11.90 -2.21 -5.69
C LYS A 45 -11.62 -0.81 -6.24
N LEU A 46 -11.96 -0.57 -7.51
CA LEU A 46 -11.79 0.73 -8.15
C LEU A 46 -12.66 1.81 -7.49
N LYS A 47 -13.91 1.47 -7.10
CA LYS A 47 -14.78 2.40 -6.36
C LYS A 47 -14.18 2.80 -5.01
N ILE A 48 -13.62 1.85 -4.26
CA ILE A 48 -12.97 2.12 -2.98
C ILE A 48 -11.71 2.98 -3.19
N GLN A 49 -10.87 2.65 -4.18
CA GLN A 49 -9.68 3.44 -4.50
C GLN A 49 -10.01 4.86 -4.95
N ASN A 50 -11.11 5.04 -5.69
CA ASN A 50 -11.58 6.36 -6.08
C ASN A 50 -12.14 7.16 -4.90
N ALA A 51 -12.73 6.48 -3.90
CA ALA A 51 -13.21 7.13 -2.68
C ALA A 51 -12.05 7.49 -1.72
N ASN A 52 -11.01 6.64 -1.66
CA ASN A 52 -9.85 6.77 -0.78
C ASN A 52 -8.55 6.67 -1.61
N PRO A 53 -8.22 7.70 -2.41
CA PRO A 53 -7.06 7.66 -3.29
C PRO A 53 -5.74 7.58 -2.51
N THR A 54 -4.81 6.77 -3.01
CA THR A 54 -3.41 6.77 -2.57
C THR A 54 -2.58 7.67 -3.47
N LEU A 55 -1.95 8.69 -2.90
CA LEU A 55 -1.14 9.70 -3.58
C LEU A 55 0.33 9.56 -3.20
N LYS A 56 1.23 9.63 -4.18
CA LYS A 56 2.67 9.69 -3.93
C LYS A 56 3.03 11.09 -3.42
N MET A 57 3.78 11.16 -2.31
CA MET A 57 4.20 12.43 -1.71
C MET A 57 5.69 12.69 -1.88
N TRP A 58 6.52 11.69 -1.59
CA TRP A 58 7.97 11.85 -1.65
C TRP A 58 8.62 10.57 -2.16
N ASN A 59 9.02 10.61 -3.42
CA ASN A 59 9.58 9.47 -4.14
C ASN A 59 11.00 9.74 -4.69
N SER A 60 11.51 10.96 -4.53
CA SER A 60 12.79 11.38 -5.11
C SER A 60 13.26 12.71 -4.51
N CYS A 61 14.58 12.94 -4.51
CA CYS A 61 15.22 14.24 -4.27
C CYS A 61 15.88 14.77 -5.55
N ASN A 62 15.26 14.58 -6.73
CA ASN A 62 15.91 14.62 -8.05
C ASN A 62 16.95 13.49 -8.23
N GLY A 63 16.65 12.33 -7.67
CA GLY A 63 17.52 11.16 -7.55
C GLY A 63 17.48 10.59 -6.12
N PRO A 64 18.35 9.60 -5.80
CA PRO A 64 18.56 9.16 -4.43
C PRO A 64 19.02 10.34 -3.55
N CYS A 65 18.48 10.44 -2.34
CA CYS A 65 18.81 11.49 -1.39
C CYS A 65 20.05 11.07 -0.58
N ASN A 66 21.07 11.92 -0.49
CA ASN A 66 22.22 11.65 0.37
C ASN A 66 21.80 11.62 1.85
N MET A 67 22.33 10.64 2.57
CA MET A 67 22.27 10.50 4.02
C MET A 67 23.68 10.63 4.57
N SER A 68 23.81 11.28 5.72
CA SER A 68 25.09 11.45 6.40
C SER A 68 24.87 11.62 7.91
N PRO A 69 25.82 11.19 8.75
CA PRO A 69 25.73 11.38 10.20
C PRO A 69 25.46 12.85 10.56
N GLY A 70 24.61 13.07 11.56
CA GLY A 70 24.25 14.42 12.02
C GLY A 70 23.34 15.22 11.09
N ASN A 71 22.96 14.67 9.93
CA ASN A 71 21.96 15.26 9.04
C ASN A 71 20.72 14.36 8.98
N TRP A 72 19.57 14.94 8.67
CA TRP A 72 18.30 14.22 8.56
C TRP A 72 17.45 14.75 7.40
N ARG A 73 16.51 13.94 6.94
CA ARG A 73 15.47 14.34 5.99
C ARG A 73 14.14 14.42 6.71
N VAL A 74 13.27 15.32 6.27
CA VAL A 74 11.96 15.56 6.89
C VAL A 74 10.88 15.50 5.82
N GLY A 75 9.81 14.75 6.10
CA GLY A 75 8.57 14.75 5.34
C GLY A 75 7.41 15.23 6.20
N GLY A 76 6.52 16.05 5.64
CA GLY A 76 5.28 16.41 6.32
C GLY A 76 4.29 15.25 6.31
N VAL A 77 3.56 15.09 7.42
CA VAL A 77 2.46 14.13 7.52
C VAL A 77 1.15 14.92 7.41
N PRO A 78 0.38 14.79 6.33
CA PRO A 78 -0.81 15.61 6.10
C PRO A 78 -2.02 15.10 6.89
N ASP A 79 -2.93 16.02 7.19
CA ASP A 79 -4.21 15.76 7.85
C ASP A 79 -5.16 14.95 6.98
N THR A 80 -5.98 14.09 7.57
CA THR A 80 -7.01 13.25 6.92
C THR A 80 -6.47 12.07 6.10
N PHE A 81 -5.20 11.73 6.25
CA PHE A 81 -4.58 10.63 5.52
C PHE A 81 -3.89 9.61 6.43
N ASP A 82 -3.90 8.37 5.97
CA ASP A 82 -2.91 7.36 6.36
C ASP A 82 -1.57 7.75 5.73
N TYR A 83 -0.51 7.79 6.55
CA TYR A 83 0.84 8.07 6.07
C TYR A 83 1.63 6.78 5.89
N ASN A 84 1.93 6.45 4.63
CA ASN A 84 2.63 5.23 4.24
C ASN A 84 4.13 5.53 4.07
N VAL A 85 4.92 5.15 5.06
CA VAL A 85 6.37 5.27 5.05
C VAL A 85 6.95 4.12 4.24
N SER A 86 7.60 4.41 3.12
CA SER A 86 8.38 3.42 2.39
C SER A 86 9.69 4.00 1.86
N PHE A 87 10.74 3.18 1.84
CA PHE A 87 12.02 3.52 1.23
C PHE A 87 12.88 2.28 0.99
N THR A 88 13.87 2.44 0.13
CA THR A 88 15.08 1.60 0.07
C THR A 88 16.32 2.46 0.31
N SER A 89 17.42 1.89 0.80
CA SER A 89 18.61 2.65 1.17
C SER A 89 19.86 1.78 1.11
N THR A 90 21.02 2.41 0.89
CA THR A 90 22.34 1.76 0.98
C THR A 90 22.90 1.75 2.41
N VAL A 91 22.22 2.42 3.33
CA VAL A 91 22.57 2.53 4.75
C VAL A 91 21.36 2.28 5.65
N PRO A 92 21.55 1.81 6.89
CA PRO A 92 20.45 1.72 7.85
C PRO A 92 19.87 3.11 8.14
N VAL A 93 18.56 3.25 7.97
CA VAL A 93 17.80 4.49 8.24
C VAL A 93 16.77 4.20 9.33
N SER A 94 16.77 5.03 10.37
CA SER A 94 15.69 5.10 11.36
C SER A 94 14.69 6.15 10.93
N VAL A 95 13.41 5.89 11.19
CA VAL A 95 12.33 6.84 10.91
C VAL A 95 11.56 7.14 12.20
N TYR A 96 11.34 8.42 12.48
CA TYR A 96 10.61 8.90 13.64
C TYR A 96 9.43 9.74 13.19
N VAL A 97 8.21 9.43 13.61
CA VAL A 97 7.04 10.29 13.40
C VAL A 97 6.81 11.08 14.68
N LEU A 98 7.12 12.37 14.61
CA LEU A 98 7.15 13.29 15.74
C LEU A 98 6.03 14.32 15.61
N THR A 99 5.47 14.77 16.71
CA THR A 99 4.67 16.00 16.70
C THR A 99 5.55 17.21 16.38
N PHE A 100 4.98 18.35 16.01
CA PHE A 100 5.76 19.58 15.79
C PHE A 100 6.53 20.03 17.04
N SER A 101 5.95 19.90 18.24
CA SER A 101 6.66 20.21 19.49
C SER A 101 7.84 19.27 19.76
N GLN A 102 7.69 17.98 19.44
CA GLN A 102 8.77 16.99 19.52
C GLN A 102 9.84 17.24 18.46
N TYR A 103 9.46 17.64 17.24
CA TYR A 103 10.41 18.00 16.19
C TYR A 103 11.26 19.22 16.59
N VAL A 104 10.67 20.22 17.25
CA VAL A 104 11.43 21.35 17.79
C VAL A 104 12.44 20.88 18.84
N GLN A 105 12.08 19.96 19.75
CA GLN A 105 13.03 19.37 20.71
C GLN A 105 14.17 18.64 19.99
N PHE A 106 13.84 17.83 18.98
CA PHE A 106 14.80 17.10 18.16
C PHE A 106 15.79 18.02 17.44
N ALA A 107 15.27 19.05 16.77
CA ALA A 107 16.08 20.01 16.01
C ALA A 107 16.99 20.84 16.92
N ASN A 108 16.48 21.31 18.07
CA ASN A 108 17.26 22.04 19.07
C ASN A 108 18.35 21.16 19.71
N CYS A 109 18.18 19.83 19.70
CA CYS A 109 19.17 18.88 20.20
C CYS A 109 20.08 18.29 19.11
N ALA A 110 20.34 19.06 18.04
CA ALA A 110 21.22 18.65 16.94
C ALA A 110 20.85 17.29 16.31
N GLY A 111 19.55 16.97 16.28
CA GLY A 111 19.04 15.72 15.70
C GLY A 111 19.26 14.48 16.57
N GLN A 112 19.41 14.65 17.88
CA GLN A 112 19.46 13.52 18.83
C GLN A 112 18.06 13.15 19.30
N ILE A 113 17.58 11.97 18.89
CA ILE A 113 16.25 11.47 19.30
C ILE A 113 16.13 11.28 20.82
N SER A 114 17.24 11.03 21.52
CA SER A 114 17.28 10.89 22.97
C SER A 114 16.83 12.13 23.74
N CYS A 115 16.80 13.30 23.10
CA CYS A 115 16.33 14.54 23.71
C CYS A 115 14.81 14.75 23.55
N VAL A 116 14.17 13.95 22.70
CA VAL A 116 12.72 14.03 22.49
C VAL A 116 12.02 13.31 23.64
N THR A 117 11.08 14.03 24.24
CA THR A 117 10.28 13.52 25.36
C THR A 117 8.90 13.06 24.91
N GLY A 118 8.29 12.17 25.70
CA GLY A 118 6.98 11.58 25.42
C GLY A 118 7.03 10.40 24.44
N GLY A 119 5.86 9.85 24.11
CA GLY A 119 5.72 8.78 23.13
C GLY A 119 5.74 9.32 21.70
N PHE A 120 6.40 8.60 20.80
CA PHE A 120 6.39 8.85 19.36
C PHE A 120 6.49 7.52 18.61
N THR A 121 6.07 7.50 17.35
CA THR A 121 6.22 6.30 16.51
C THR A 121 7.65 6.25 15.99
N GLN A 122 8.27 5.08 16.13
CA GLN A 122 9.62 4.82 15.64
C GLN A 122 9.63 3.55 14.80
N TYR A 123 10.31 3.64 13.67
CA TYR A 123 10.76 2.50 12.88
C TYR A 123 12.28 2.42 13.02
N GLY A 124 12.75 1.28 13.54
CA GLY A 124 14.18 1.05 13.81
C GLY A 124 15.05 1.09 12.55
N PRO A 125 16.39 1.11 12.72
CA PRO A 125 17.32 1.23 11.61
C PRO A 125 17.19 0.06 10.64
N THR A 126 16.78 0.34 9.41
CA THR A 126 16.64 -0.65 8.34
C THR A 126 17.10 -0.08 6.99
N MET A 127 17.52 -0.94 6.08
CA MET A 127 17.84 -0.56 4.70
C MET A 127 16.62 -0.56 3.78
N SER A 128 15.50 -1.14 4.23
CA SER A 128 14.26 -1.19 3.49
C SER A 128 13.08 -1.20 4.44
N LEU A 129 12.08 -0.37 4.16
CA LEU A 129 10.81 -0.34 4.87
C LEU A 129 9.68 -0.37 3.84
N PRO A 130 8.94 -1.47 3.69
CA PRO A 130 7.85 -1.56 2.73
C PRO A 130 6.55 -1.06 3.36
N GLY A 131 6.17 0.19 3.06
CA GLY A 131 4.82 0.72 3.31
C GLY A 131 4.30 0.61 4.74
N SER A 132 5.12 0.92 5.75
CA SER A 132 4.61 0.99 7.13
C SER A 132 3.63 2.15 7.29
N VAL A 133 2.47 1.87 7.89
CA VAL A 133 1.35 2.82 7.96
C VAL A 133 1.34 3.54 9.31
N PHE A 134 1.10 4.84 9.27
CA PHE A 134 0.83 5.70 10.42
C PHE A 134 -0.56 6.36 10.27
N THR A 135 -1.42 6.17 11.26
CA THR A 135 -2.86 6.51 11.19
C THR A 135 -3.29 7.61 12.16
N LEU A 136 -2.39 8.12 13.01
CA LEU A 136 -2.76 9.17 13.98
C LEU A 136 -2.96 10.55 13.33
N ALA A 137 -2.80 10.67 12.01
CA ALA A 137 -3.03 11.90 11.26
C ALA A 137 -4.42 11.97 10.59
N GLU A 138 -5.27 10.95 10.75
CA GLU A 138 -6.58 10.85 10.08
C GLU A 138 -7.61 11.91 10.54
N GLY A 139 -7.51 12.44 11.77
CA GLY A 139 -8.45 13.40 12.33
C GLY A 139 -7.85 14.74 12.75
N CYS A 140 -6.51 14.83 12.82
CA CYS A 140 -5.72 16.04 12.99
C CYS A 140 -4.27 15.74 12.59
N SER A 141 -3.60 16.65 11.87
CA SER A 141 -2.15 16.55 11.66
C SER A 141 -1.36 17.67 12.32
N ALA A 142 -0.51 17.30 13.27
CA ALA A 142 0.59 18.12 13.76
C ALA A 142 1.88 17.30 13.79
N TYR A 143 2.16 16.52 12.73
CA TYR A 143 3.23 15.54 12.67
C TYR A 143 4.22 15.76 11.52
N VAL A 144 5.47 15.36 11.74
CA VAL A 144 6.51 15.20 10.72
C VAL A 144 7.17 13.83 10.83
N ALA A 145 7.59 13.27 9.71
CA ALA A 145 8.45 12.11 9.65
C ALA A 145 9.90 12.53 9.45
N VAL A 146 10.78 12.11 10.35
CA VAL A 146 12.23 12.37 10.32
C VAL A 146 12.95 11.08 9.96
N PHE A 147 13.82 11.15 8.94
CA PHE A 147 14.64 10.04 8.47
C PHE A 147 16.10 10.35 8.80
N GLN A 148 16.77 9.47 9.53
CA GLN A 148 18.14 9.67 9.98
C GLN A 148 18.98 8.41 9.78
N SER A 149 20.26 8.60 9.48
CA SER A 149 21.24 7.51 9.44
C SER A 149 22.49 7.89 10.24
N ALA A 150 23.10 6.88 10.87
CA ALA A 150 24.39 7.02 11.54
C ALA A 150 25.57 6.82 10.58
N THR A 151 25.31 6.51 9.32
CA THR A 151 26.34 6.29 8.29
C THR A 151 26.02 7.07 7.02
N THR A 152 27.05 7.28 6.19
CA THR A 152 26.91 8.01 4.93
C THR A 152 26.48 7.06 3.82
N GLY A 153 25.47 7.45 3.04
CA GLY A 153 24.95 6.66 1.93
C GLY A 153 23.82 7.39 1.23
N VAL A 154 22.92 6.64 0.59
CA VAL A 154 21.76 7.20 -0.10
C VAL A 154 20.47 6.49 0.29
N ILE A 155 19.38 7.24 0.35
CA ILE A 155 18.01 6.76 0.52
C ILE A 155 17.20 7.07 -0.75
N SER A 156 16.39 6.11 -1.16
CA SER A 156 15.38 6.22 -2.21
C SER A 156 14.01 6.12 -1.54
N PRO A 157 13.41 7.26 -1.14
CA PRO A 157 12.10 7.29 -0.51
C PRO A 157 11.03 6.87 -1.52
N ASP A 158 9.93 6.30 -1.02
CA ASP A 158 8.73 6.01 -1.79
C ASP A 158 7.47 6.22 -0.93
N VAL A 159 7.43 7.37 -0.28
CA VAL A 159 6.38 7.76 0.66
C VAL A 159 5.10 8.12 -0.10
N SER A 160 3.98 7.64 0.44
CA SER A 160 2.63 7.93 -0.08
C SER A 160 1.64 8.15 1.04
N VAL A 161 0.48 8.68 0.70
CA VAL A 161 -0.64 8.86 1.62
C VAL A 161 -1.92 8.28 1.04
N THR A 162 -2.76 7.71 1.88
CA THR A 162 -4.10 7.23 1.47
C THR A 162 -5.15 8.07 2.17
N TYR A 163 -6.07 8.66 1.42
CA TYR A 163 -7.15 9.47 2.01
C TYR A 163 -7.99 8.58 2.93
N ASN A 164 -8.07 8.96 4.20
CA ASN A 164 -8.77 8.19 5.23
C ASN A 164 -9.20 9.13 6.37
N PRO A 165 -10.19 10.01 6.14
CA PRO A 165 -10.62 10.98 7.15
C PRO A 165 -11.28 10.27 8.34
N SER A 166 -10.87 10.62 9.55
CA SER A 166 -11.54 10.18 10.77
C SER A 166 -12.75 11.08 11.08
N SER A 167 -13.82 10.47 11.61
CA SER A 167 -14.99 11.20 12.12
C SER A 167 -14.76 11.80 13.52
N THR A 168 -13.63 11.48 14.15
CA THR A 168 -13.22 11.97 15.46
C THR A 168 -11.77 12.45 15.41
N VAL A 169 -11.39 13.29 16.37
CA VAL A 169 -10.00 13.71 16.55
C VAL A 169 -9.11 12.49 16.80
N THR A 170 -8.03 12.36 16.03
CA THR A 170 -6.96 11.38 16.25
C THR A 170 -5.62 12.09 16.39
N GLY A 171 -4.74 11.52 17.21
CA GLY A 171 -3.38 12.03 17.39
C GLY A 171 -3.29 13.43 18.02
N ALA A 172 -2.43 14.27 17.44
CA ALA A 172 -2.10 15.60 17.94
C ALA A 172 -2.71 16.67 17.03
N CYS A 173 -3.51 17.54 17.63
CA CYS A 173 -3.99 18.77 17.02
C CYS A 173 -3.14 19.96 17.53
N MET A 174 -2.98 20.98 16.72
CA MET A 174 -2.30 22.22 17.05
C MET A 174 -3.26 23.41 17.05
#